data_AF-A0A1W9HFK6-F1
#
_entry.id   AF-A0A1W9HFK6-F1
#
_cell.length_a   1.000
_cell.length_b   1.000
_cell.length_c   1.000
_cell.angle_alpha   90.00
_cell.angle_beta   90.00
_cell.angle_gamma   90.00
#
_symmetry.space_group_name_H-M   'P 1'
#
loop_
_entity.id
_entity.type
_entity.pdbx_description
1 polymer ?
#
loop_
_entity_poly.entity_id
_entity_poly.type
_entity_poly.pdbx_seq_one_letter_code
_entity_poly.pdbx_strand_id
1 'polypeptide(L)'
;MDEEIDRLVVSVRADTSGFARDVAAMRGELEGPLARGAEVAGRGIERALLRAARTGQLGFEDLQRVALSVLAEIAASAVKSGLDALFGGGGGGAGGLLAGIGALFGLPGRATGGPVAPGRGYLVGERGP
;
A
#
# COMPACT_ATOMS: atom_id res chain seq x y z
N MET A 1 -33.13 -21.70 -19.67
CA MET A 1 -32.91 -21.78 -18.21
C MET A 1 -31.52 -22.33 -17.90
N ASP A 2 -31.05 -23.35 -18.62
CA ASP A 2 -29.73 -23.95 -18.38
C ASP A 2 -28.54 -23.03 -18.73
N GLU A 3 -28.60 -22.23 -19.80
CA GLU A 3 -27.52 -21.26 -20.13
C GLU A 3 -27.34 -20.12 -19.12
N GLU A 4 -28.34 -19.85 -18.27
CA GLU A 4 -28.24 -18.83 -17.23
C GLU A 4 -27.51 -19.37 -16.01
N ILE A 5 -27.77 -20.63 -15.65
CA ILE A 5 -27.06 -21.33 -14.57
C ILE A 5 -25.60 -21.58 -14.95
N ASP A 6 -25.31 -21.99 -16.19
CA ASP A 6 -23.92 -22.18 -16.64
C ASP A 6 -23.12 -20.88 -16.59
N ARG A 7 -23.71 -19.75 -16.99
CA ARG A 7 -23.06 -18.43 -16.88
C ARG A 7 -22.80 -18.03 -15.44
N LEU A 8 -23.73 -18.32 -14.52
CA LEU A 8 -23.57 -18.05 -13.10
C LEU A 8 -22.45 -18.91 -12.48
N VAL A 9 -22.37 -20.19 -12.87
CA VAL A 9 -21.31 -21.11 -12.39
C VAL A 9 -19.94 -20.65 -12.89
N VAL A 10 -19.85 -20.20 -14.15
CA VAL A 10 -18.61 -19.65 -14.71
C VAL A 10 -18.21 -18.35 -14.02
N SER A 11 -19.14 -17.43 -13.74
CA SER A 11 -18.83 -16.19 -13.04
C SER A 11 -18.38 -16.44 -11.61
N VAL A 12 -19.06 -17.31 -10.85
CA VAL A 12 -18.68 -17.68 -9.49
C VAL A 12 -17.32 -18.37 -9.45
N ARG A 13 -17.00 -19.21 -10.46
CA ARG A 13 -15.69 -19.85 -10.57
C ARG A 13 -14.57 -18.85 -10.91
N ALA A 14 -14.87 -17.86 -11.75
CA ALA A 14 -13.95 -16.77 -12.04
C ALA A 14 -13.70 -15.92 -10.79
N ASP A 15 -14.74 -15.55 -10.06
CA ASP A 15 -14.67 -14.75 -8.83
C ASP A 15 -13.91 -15.47 -7.72
N THR A 16 -14.16 -16.77 -7.51
CA THR A 16 -13.41 -17.58 -6.53
C THR A 16 -11.93 -17.73 -6.92
N SER A 17 -11.62 -17.84 -8.21
CA SER A 17 -10.22 -17.85 -8.69
C SER A 17 -9.52 -16.49 -8.54
N GLY A 18 -10.26 -15.38 -8.63
CA GLY A 18 -9.78 -14.03 -8.37
C GLY A 18 -9.53 -13.84 -6.88
N PHE A 19 -10.52 -14.15 -6.05
CA PHE A 19 -10.43 -14.08 -4.60
C PHE A 19 -9.27 -14.92 -4.05
N ALA A 20 -9.05 -16.14 -4.56
CA ALA A 20 -7.92 -16.98 -4.14
C ALA A 20 -6.55 -16.35 -4.48
N ARG A 21 -6.45 -15.65 -5.62
CA ARG A 21 -5.24 -14.90 -6.00
C ARG A 21 -5.04 -13.69 -5.11
N ASP A 22 -6.10 -12.96 -4.79
CA ASP A 22 -6.04 -11.78 -3.93
C ASP A 22 -5.65 -12.14 -2.49
N VAL A 23 -6.19 -13.26 -1.97
CA VAL A 23 -5.79 -13.79 -0.66
C VAL A 23 -4.33 -14.24 -0.65
N ALA A 24 -3.84 -14.85 -1.73
CA ALA A 24 -2.43 -15.21 -1.84
C ALA A 24 -1.52 -13.98 -1.89
N ALA A 25 -1.95 -12.90 -2.55
CA ALA A 25 -1.24 -11.62 -2.57
C ALA A 25 -1.21 -10.97 -1.18
N MET A 26 -2.36 -10.86 -0.51
CA MET A 26 -2.47 -10.34 0.86
C MET A 26 -1.59 -11.16 1.83
N ARG A 27 -1.58 -12.49 1.68
CA ARG A 27 -0.71 -13.37 2.48
C ARG A 27 0.77 -13.11 2.23
N GLY A 28 1.19 -12.87 0.99
CA GLY A 28 2.57 -12.53 0.65
C GLY A 28 3.03 -11.20 1.24
N GLU A 29 2.15 -10.19 1.23
CA GLU A 29 2.39 -8.88 1.86
C GLU A 29 2.46 -8.96 3.39
N LEU A 30 1.72 -9.88 4.00
CA LEU A 30 1.73 -10.11 5.45
C LEU A 30 2.93 -10.98 5.87
N GLU A 31 3.22 -12.09 5.21
CA GLU A 31 4.25 -13.03 5.66
C GLU A 31 5.68 -12.52 5.40
N GLY A 32 5.93 -11.71 4.37
CA GLY A 32 7.30 -11.30 4.03
C GLY A 32 7.81 -10.12 4.89
N PRO A 33 7.27 -8.91 4.69
CA PRO A 33 7.66 -7.71 5.43
C PRO A 33 7.44 -7.81 6.95
N LEU A 34 6.27 -8.29 7.38
CA LEU A 34 5.92 -8.31 8.81
C LEU A 34 6.74 -9.33 9.58
N ALA A 35 6.94 -10.54 9.04
CA ALA A 35 7.74 -11.56 9.73
C ALA A 35 9.20 -11.10 9.85
N ARG A 36 9.76 -10.50 8.79
CA ARG A 36 11.12 -9.96 8.84
C ARG A 36 11.25 -8.81 9.86
N GLY A 37 10.27 -7.91 9.91
CA GLY A 37 10.24 -6.84 10.92
C GLY A 37 10.08 -7.38 12.34
N ALA A 38 9.25 -8.41 12.54
CA ALA A 38 9.09 -9.07 13.83
C ALA A 38 10.39 -9.76 14.30
N GLU A 39 11.14 -10.40 13.41
CA GLU A 39 12.45 -10.99 13.72
C GLU A 39 13.50 -9.94 14.11
N VAL A 40 13.53 -8.80 13.44
CA VAL A 40 14.46 -7.70 13.77
C VAL A 40 14.10 -7.06 15.09
N ALA A 41 12.81 -6.76 15.31
CA ALA A 41 12.31 -6.25 16.58
C ALA A 41 12.60 -7.22 17.73
N GLY A 42 12.36 -8.52 17.53
CA GLY A 42 12.64 -9.57 18.52
C GLY A 42 14.11 -9.60 18.94
N ARG A 43 15.04 -9.54 17.97
CA ARG A 43 16.49 -9.45 18.27
C ARG A 43 16.87 -8.15 18.98
N GLY A 44 16.21 -7.04 18.67
CA GLY A 44 16.40 -5.77 19.37
C GLY A 44 16.00 -5.86 20.85
N ILE A 45 14.83 -6.44 21.11
CA ILE A 45 14.29 -6.65 22.46
C ILE A 45 15.17 -7.61 23.25
N GLU A 46 15.56 -8.75 22.67
CA GLU A 46 16.46 -9.72 23.31
C GLU A 46 17.77 -9.08 23.75
N ARG A 47 18.38 -8.27 22.86
CA ARG A 47 19.62 -7.55 23.18
C ARG A 47 19.42 -6.53 24.31
N ALA A 48 18.31 -5.80 24.31
CA ALA A 48 18.00 -4.84 25.36
C ALA A 48 17.78 -5.53 26.71
N LEU A 49 17.03 -6.64 26.73
CA LEU A 49 16.78 -7.44 27.93
C LEU A 49 18.06 -8.11 28.46
N LEU A 50 18.90 -8.69 27.59
CA LEU A 50 20.18 -9.27 27.99
C LEU A 50 21.14 -8.21 28.56
N ARG A 51 21.12 -6.99 28.03
CA ARG A 51 21.88 -5.88 28.59
C ARG A 51 21.33 -5.49 29.95
N ALA A 52 20.02 -5.27 30.06
CA ALA A 52 19.36 -4.92 31.32
C ALA A 52 19.59 -5.96 32.42
N ALA A 53 19.54 -7.26 32.09
CA ALA A 53 19.83 -8.34 33.03
C ALA A 53 21.30 -8.35 33.48
N ARG A 54 22.23 -7.92 32.62
CA ARG A 54 23.68 -7.90 32.91
C ARG A 54 24.14 -6.61 33.59
N THR A 55 23.55 -5.47 33.24
CA THR A 55 23.96 -4.14 33.72
C THR A 55 23.03 -3.60 34.81
N GLY A 56 21.84 -4.18 34.99
CA GLY A 56 20.82 -3.71 35.93
C GLY A 56 20.11 -2.43 35.50
N GLN A 57 20.37 -1.90 34.30
CA GLN A 57 19.83 -0.62 33.82
C GLN A 57 19.07 -0.80 32.50
N LEU A 58 17.76 -0.53 32.52
CA LEU A 58 16.96 -0.28 31.31
C LEU A 58 17.08 1.21 30.98
N GLY A 59 17.97 1.57 30.06
CA GLY A 59 18.15 2.97 29.63
C GLY A 59 17.09 3.39 28.60
N PHE A 60 16.60 4.63 28.71
CA PHE A 60 15.68 5.23 27.72
C PHE A 60 16.27 5.23 26.30
N GLU A 61 17.60 5.36 26.18
CA GLU A 61 18.32 5.21 24.91
C GLU A 61 18.08 3.86 24.22
N ASP A 62 17.94 2.76 24.95
CA ASP A 62 17.75 1.45 24.34
C ASP A 62 16.33 1.30 23.77
N LEU A 63 15.31 1.81 24.50
CA LEU A 63 13.94 1.91 23.98
C LEU A 63 13.88 2.81 22.75
N GLN A 64 14.61 3.93 22.76
CA GLN A 64 14.70 4.84 21.63
C GLN A 64 15.34 4.16 20.41
N ARG A 65 16.44 3.41 20.59
CA ARG A 65 17.09 2.67 19.49
C ARG A 65 16.16 1.64 18.86
N VAL A 66 15.43 0.88 19.68
CA VAL A 66 14.46 -0.11 19.18
C VAL A 66 13.33 0.59 18.44
N ALA A 67 12.74 1.64 19.02
CA ALA A 67 11.67 2.41 18.38
C ALA A 67 12.12 2.98 17.02
N LEU A 68 13.33 3.56 16.96
CA LEU A 68 13.89 4.10 15.71
C LEU A 68 14.13 3.00 14.67
N SER A 69 14.60 1.81 15.08
CA SER A 69 14.76 0.69 14.14
C SER A 69 13.43 0.23 13.54
N VAL A 70 12.37 0.15 14.34
CA VAL A 70 11.03 -0.23 13.86
C VAL A 70 10.47 0.83 12.91
N LEU A 71 10.62 2.12 13.23
CA LEU A 71 10.20 3.21 12.34
C LEU A 71 10.96 3.20 11.01
N ALA A 72 12.27 2.92 11.04
CA ALA A 72 13.08 2.81 9.83
C ALA A 72 12.63 1.66 8.92
N GLU A 73 12.24 0.52 9.49
CA GLU A 73 11.70 -0.60 8.72
C GLU A 73 10.33 -0.30 8.12
N ILE A 74 9.43 0.35 8.86
CA ILE A 74 8.12 0.79 8.35
C ILE A 74 8.32 1.77 7.18
N ALA A 75 9.27 2.71 7.33
CA ALA A 75 9.62 3.63 6.26
C ALA A 75 10.18 2.88 5.04
N ALA A 76 11.07 1.90 5.24
CA ALA A 76 11.62 1.10 4.17
C ALA A 76 10.55 0.26 3.45
N SER A 77 9.59 -0.32 4.19
CA SER A 77 8.47 -1.05 3.59
C SER A 77 7.53 -0.11 2.82
N ALA A 78 7.22 1.06 3.37
CA ALA A 78 6.38 2.05 2.70
C ALA A 78 7.02 2.58 1.41
N VAL A 79 8.34 2.85 1.44
CA VAL A 79 9.11 3.24 0.24
C VAL A 79 9.12 2.11 -0.77
N LYS A 80 9.38 0.87 -0.35
CA LYS A 80 9.37 -0.28 -1.25
C LYS A 80 8.00 -0.51 -1.88
N SER A 81 6.92 -0.44 -1.10
CA SER A 81 5.54 -0.53 -1.62
C SER A 81 5.20 0.63 -2.56
N GLY A 82 5.69 1.84 -2.29
CA GLY A 82 5.54 2.99 -3.19
C GLY A 82 6.32 2.83 -4.50
N LEU A 83 7.52 2.26 -4.45
CA LEU A 83 8.30 1.89 -5.63
C LEU A 83 7.65 0.73 -6.40
N ASP A 84 7.17 -0.31 -5.73
CA ASP A 84 6.48 -1.43 -6.36
C ASP A 84 5.15 -0.99 -6.98
N ALA A 85 4.43 -0.02 -6.39
CA ALA A 85 3.26 0.60 -7.02
C ALA A 85 3.62 1.45 -8.25
N LEU A 86 4.80 2.08 -8.24
CA LEU A 86 5.27 2.93 -9.33
C LEU A 86 5.90 2.14 -10.49
N PHE A 87 6.51 0.98 -10.21
CA PHE A 87 7.31 0.20 -11.16
C PHE A 87 6.81 -1.23 -11.39
N GLY A 88 6.04 -1.81 -10.47
CA GLY A 88 5.55 -3.20 -10.51
C GLY A 88 4.16 -3.39 -11.13
N GLY A 89 3.40 -2.31 -11.36
CA GLY A 89 2.16 -2.33 -12.13
C GLY A 89 2.44 -2.43 -13.63
N GLY A 90 2.61 -3.65 -14.14
CA GLY A 90 2.86 -3.92 -15.55
C GLY A 90 1.71 -3.43 -16.45
N GLY A 91 1.93 -2.32 -17.16
CA GLY A 91 1.13 -1.91 -18.32
C GLY A 91 0.82 -0.42 -18.42
N GLY A 92 1.84 0.43 -18.67
CA GLY A 92 1.60 1.82 -19.11
C GLY A 92 2.62 2.81 -18.55
N GLY A 93 3.76 2.94 -19.23
CA GLY A 93 4.85 3.84 -18.86
C GLY A 93 4.43 5.32 -18.76
N ALA A 94 5.19 6.07 -17.95
CA ALA A 94 5.20 7.53 -17.82
C ALA A 94 3.91 8.25 -17.34
N GLY A 95 2.73 7.64 -17.42
CA GLY A 95 1.46 8.26 -17.01
C GLY A 95 1.24 8.36 -15.49
N GLY A 96 1.67 7.35 -14.72
CA GLY A 96 1.46 7.31 -13.27
C GLY A 96 2.34 8.29 -12.48
N LEU A 97 3.59 8.50 -12.92
CA LEU A 97 4.53 9.41 -12.27
C LEU A 97 4.11 10.89 -12.46
N LEU A 98 3.60 11.25 -13.64
CA LEU A 98 3.10 12.59 -13.92
C LEU A 98 1.76 12.87 -13.23
N ALA A 99 0.90 11.86 -13.09
CA ALA A 99 -0.34 11.97 -12.30
C ALA A 99 -0.06 12.18 -10.79
N GLY A 100 0.98 11.52 -10.25
CA GLY A 100 1.41 11.69 -8.86
C GLY A 100 2.00 13.09 -8.57
N ILE A 101 2.77 13.65 -9.51
CA ILE A 101 3.31 15.02 -9.39
C ILE A 101 2.19 16.06 -9.53
N GLY A 102 1.19 15.83 -10.40
CA GLY A 102 0.02 16.69 -10.54
C GLY A 102 -0.88 16.72 -9.30
N ALA A 103 -0.95 15.62 -8.54
CA ALA A 103 -1.68 15.54 -7.28
C ALA A 103 -0.97 16.27 -6.12
N LEU A 104 0.37 16.38 -6.17
CA LEU A 104 1.18 17.01 -5.13
C LEU A 104 1.26 18.54 -5.26
N PHE A 105 1.17 19.09 -6.49
CA PHE A 105 1.34 20.53 -6.76
C PHE A 105 0.03 21.31 -6.98
N GLY A 106 -1.13 20.66 -6.84
CA GLY A 106 -2.43 21.33 -6.75
C GLY A 106 -2.74 22.31 -7.88
N LEU A 107 -3.46 21.84 -8.91
CA LEU A 107 -4.44 22.71 -9.57
C LEU A 107 -5.84 22.09 -9.54
N PRO A 108 -6.87 22.93 -9.33
CA PRO A 108 -8.14 22.50 -8.79
C PRO A 108 -9.12 22.18 -9.92
N GLY A 109 -9.71 20.98 -9.84
CA GLY A 109 -10.96 20.58 -10.48
C GLY A 109 -11.10 20.90 -11.98
N ARG A 110 -11.01 19.87 -12.83
CA ARG A 110 -11.39 19.88 -14.28
C ARG A 110 -10.35 20.34 -15.31
N ALA A 111 -9.10 20.65 -14.98
CA ALA A 111 -8.14 21.08 -16.02
C ALA A 111 -7.56 19.95 -16.89
N THR A 112 -7.79 18.67 -16.57
CA THR A 112 -7.11 17.51 -17.21
C THR A 112 -7.88 16.84 -18.35
N GLY A 113 -8.98 17.42 -18.84
CA GLY A 113 -9.66 16.93 -20.06
C GLY A 113 -10.16 15.48 -19.98
N GLY A 114 -10.55 15.01 -18.79
CA GLY A 114 -11.13 13.67 -18.62
C GLY A 114 -12.53 13.56 -19.25
N PRO A 115 -12.92 12.36 -19.74
CA PRO A 115 -14.16 12.17 -20.48
C PRO A 115 -15.41 12.51 -19.65
N VAL A 116 -16.36 13.21 -20.27
CA VAL A 116 -17.63 13.60 -19.66
C VAL A 116 -18.70 12.52 -19.90
N ALA A 117 -19.44 12.15 -18.85
CA ALA A 117 -20.53 11.18 -18.94
C ALA A 117 -21.81 11.81 -19.53
N PRO A 118 -22.53 11.14 -20.46
CA PRO A 118 -23.72 11.69 -21.09
C PRO A 118 -24.90 11.82 -20.10
N GLY A 119 -25.69 12.89 -20.24
CA GLY A 119 -26.94 13.10 -19.48
C GLY A 119 -26.82 13.85 -18.15
N ARG A 120 -25.64 14.37 -17.79
CA ARG A 120 -25.44 15.18 -16.58
C ARG A 120 -24.89 16.56 -16.94
N GLY A 121 -25.61 17.62 -16.56
CA GLY A 121 -25.11 19.00 -16.68
C GLY A 121 -23.86 19.21 -15.83
N TYR A 122 -22.88 19.93 -16.35
CA TYR A 122 -21.61 20.18 -15.67
C TYR A 122 -21.29 21.68 -15.66
N LEU A 123 -20.77 22.15 -14.53
CA LEU A 123 -20.32 23.53 -14.40
C LEU A 123 -18.88 23.63 -14.91
N VAL A 124 -18.73 24.27 -16.08
CA VAL A 124 -17.46 24.78 -16.59
C VAL A 124 -17.08 25.95 -15.68
N GLY A 125 -15.80 26.02 -15.31
CA GLY A 125 -15.31 26.97 -14.33
C GLY A 125 -15.67 28.41 -14.65
N GLU A 126 -16.67 28.93 -13.95
CA GLU A 126 -16.91 30.35 -13.85
C GLU A 126 -17.13 30.66 -12.36
N ARG A 127 -16.16 31.32 -11.73
CA ARG A 127 -16.48 32.15 -10.56
C ARG A 127 -16.87 33.51 -11.11
N GLY A 128 -18.13 33.85 -10.99
CA GLY A 128 -18.54 35.23 -11.13
C GLY A 128 -19.88 35.47 -10.45
N PRO A 129 -20.20 36.74 -10.16
CA PRO A 129 -19.37 37.74 -9.47
C PRO A 129 -19.18 37.43 -7.97
#